data_AF-A0A0Q5PTN7-F1
#
_entry.id   AF-A0A0Q5PTN7-F1
#
_cell.length_a   1.000
_cell.length_b   1.000
_cell.length_c   1.000
_cell.angle_alpha   90.00
_cell.angle_beta   90.00
_cell.angle_gamma   90.00
#
_symmetry.space_group_name_H-M   'P 1'
#
loop_
_entity.id
_entity.type
_entity.pdbx_description
1 polymer ?
#
loop_
_entity_poly.entity_id
_entity_poly.type
_entity_poly.pdbx_seq_one_letter_code
_entity_poly.pdbx_strand_id
1 'polypeptide(L)'
;MPRPRKPASPFRYLNSSPEVIRLVALMYVRFPLSLRNVEELLFERGIDICHETVRLWWNRFRPLFAGEVRRKRVSHMRGFRHWR
;
A
#
# COMPACT_ATOMS: atom_id res chain seq x y z
N MET A 1 -10.92 30.91 -12.94
CA MET A 1 -9.71 30.05 -12.82
C MET A 1 -10.12 28.59 -12.87
N PRO A 2 -9.52 27.74 -13.71
CA PRO A 2 -9.83 26.31 -13.72
C PRO A 2 -9.29 25.66 -12.44
N ARG A 3 -10.14 24.93 -11.71
CA ARG A 3 -9.71 24.19 -10.52
C ARG A 3 -8.71 23.11 -10.93
N PRO A 4 -7.58 22.93 -10.22
CA PRO A 4 -6.66 21.84 -10.51
C PRO A 4 -7.42 20.51 -10.38
N ARG A 5 -7.43 19.72 -11.46
CA ARG A 5 -8.03 18.38 -11.43
C ARG A 5 -7.22 17.53 -10.45
N LYS A 6 -7.86 17.09 -9.37
CA LYS A 6 -7.26 16.09 -8.47
C LYS A 6 -6.86 14.88 -9.32
N PRO A 7 -5.60 14.41 -9.26
CA PRO A 7 -5.22 13.20 -9.97
C PRO A 7 -6.11 12.04 -9.49
N ALA A 8 -6.50 11.16 -10.41
CA ALA A 8 -7.32 10.01 -10.08
C ALA A 8 -6.63 9.18 -8.97
N SER A 9 -7.41 8.64 -8.04
CA SER A 9 -6.86 7.76 -7.01
C SER A 9 -6.15 6.58 -7.67
N PRO A 10 -4.95 6.17 -7.21
CA PRO A 10 -4.26 5.00 -7.78
C PRO A 10 -5.06 3.70 -7.62
N PHE A 11 -6.02 3.69 -6.69
CA PHE A 11 -6.93 2.60 -6.39
C PHE A 11 -8.25 2.68 -7.20
N ARG A 12 -8.37 3.62 -8.12
CA ARG A 12 -9.54 3.72 -9.00
C ARG A 12 -9.65 2.42 -9.81
N TYR A 13 -10.86 1.88 -9.91
CA TYR A 13 -11.18 0.60 -10.56
C TYR A 13 -10.80 -0.68 -9.81
N LEU A 14 -10.40 -0.59 -8.54
CA LEU A 14 -10.34 -1.78 -7.67
C LEU A 14 -11.67 -1.97 -6.95
N ASN A 15 -12.19 -3.19 -6.98
CA ASN A 15 -13.36 -3.60 -6.23
C ASN A 15 -13.07 -3.74 -4.72
N SER A 16 -11.80 -3.61 -4.33
CA SER A 16 -11.33 -3.74 -2.95
C SER A 16 -11.01 -2.37 -2.34
N SER A 17 -11.33 -2.20 -1.06
CA SER A 17 -11.04 -0.94 -0.37
C SER A 17 -9.53 -0.63 -0.38
N PRO A 18 -9.13 0.64 -0.60
CA PRO A 18 -7.74 1.08 -0.45
C PRO A 18 -7.12 0.72 0.90
N GLU A 19 -7.92 0.63 1.98
CA GLU A 19 -7.43 0.21 3.29
C GLU A 19 -6.91 -1.23 3.28
N VAL A 20 -7.63 -2.14 2.62
CA VAL A 20 -7.26 -3.57 2.52
C VAL A 20 -5.96 -3.71 1.74
N ILE A 21 -5.83 -3.01 0.62
CA ILE A 21 -4.61 -3.04 -0.21
C ILE A 21 -3.40 -2.54 0.58
N ARG A 22 -3.57 -1.49 1.39
CA ARG A 22 -2.51 -0.95 2.26
C ARG A 22 -2.15 -1.92 3.38
N LEU A 23 -3.14 -2.56 4.00
CA LEU A 23 -2.93 -3.55 5.05
C LEU A 23 -2.09 -4.72 4.53
N VAL A 24 -2.48 -5.28 3.38
CA VAL A 24 -1.77 -6.37 2.71
C VAL A 24 -0.34 -5.97 2.35
N ALA A 25 -0.15 -4.79 1.75
CA ALA A 25 1.18 -4.29 1.40
C ALA A 25 2.07 -4.08 2.62
N LEU A 26 1.51 -3.60 3.75
CA LEU A 26 2.24 -3.45 5.00
C LEU A 26 2.61 -4.81 5.61
N MET A 27 1.70 -5.78 5.61
CA MET A 27 1.98 -7.13 6.12
C MET A 27 3.11 -7.79 5.32
N TYR A 28 3.08 -7.67 3.99
CA TYR A 28 4.11 -8.22 3.11
C TYR A 28 5.49 -7.55 3.27
N VAL A 29 5.54 -6.24 3.55
CA VAL A 29 6.81 -5.50 3.72
C VAL A 29 7.38 -5.64 5.14
N ARG A 30 6.50 -5.72 6.14
CA ARG A 30 6.90 -5.62 7.56
C ARG A 30 7.17 -6.98 8.19
N PHE A 31 6.59 -8.05 7.66
CA PHE A 31 6.78 -9.41 8.15
C PHE A 31 7.21 -10.32 7.00
N PRO A 32 8.09 -11.32 7.26
CA PRO A 32 8.51 -12.30 6.25
C PRO A 32 7.40 -13.35 6.03
N LEU A 33 6.21 -12.90 5.62
CA LEU A 33 5.04 -13.76 5.40
C LEU A 33 5.02 -14.29 3.96
N SER A 34 4.64 -15.56 3.82
CA SER A 34 4.28 -16.12 2.53
C SER A 34 2.97 -15.49 2.03
N LEU A 35 2.72 -15.50 0.72
CA LEU A 35 1.47 -14.97 0.18
C LEU A 35 0.25 -15.75 0.68
N ARG A 36 0.40 -17.06 0.98
CA ARG A 36 -0.67 -17.89 1.56
C ARG A 36 -0.98 -17.51 2.99
N ASN A 37 0.04 -17.21 3.80
CA ASN A 37 -0.18 -16.75 5.18
C ASN A 37 -0.91 -15.40 5.19
N VAL A 38 -0.65 -14.54 4.20
CA VAL A 38 -1.37 -13.28 4.05
C VAL A 38 -2.83 -13.51 3.68
N GLU A 39 -3.11 -14.44 2.76
CA GLU A 39 -4.46 -14.88 2.41
C GLU A 39 -5.22 -15.43 3.63
N GLU A 40 -4.62 -16.32 4.42
CA GLU A 40 -5.22 -16.86 5.65
C GLU A 40 -5.55 -15.76 6.67
N LEU A 41 -4.64 -14.80 6.89
CA LEU A 41 -4.86 -13.68 7.81
C LEU A 41 -5.93 -12.69 7.34
N LEU A 42 -6.15 -12.59 6.03
CA LEU A 42 -7.26 -11.81 5.47
C LEU A 42 -8.57 -12.58 5.63
N PHE A 43 -8.53 -13.89 5.41
CA PHE A 43 -9.68 -14.77 5.58
C PHE A 43 -10.19 -14.76 7.03
N GLU A 44 -9.30 -14.81 8.02
CA GLU A 44 -9.64 -14.65 9.45
C GLU A 44 -10.35 -13.32 9.76
N ARG A 45 -10.11 -12.28 8.96
CA ARG A 45 -10.76 -10.97 9.07
C ARG A 45 -12.05 -10.86 8.25
N GLY A 46 -12.51 -11.96 7.66
CA GLY A 46 -13.69 -12.00 6.78
C GLY A 46 -13.45 -11.43 5.38
N ILE A 47 -12.19 -11.31 4.97
CA ILE A 47 -11.80 -10.79 3.66
C ILE A 47 -11.33 -11.96 2.79
N ASP A 48 -12.19 -12.41 1.89
CA ASP A 48 -11.88 -13.50 0.95
C ASP A 48 -11.08 -12.96 -0.26
N ILE A 49 -9.76 -13.18 -0.26
CA ILE A 49 -8.84 -12.72 -1.31
C ILE A 49 -7.81 -13.81 -1.58
N CYS A 50 -7.67 -14.21 -2.84
CA CYS A 50 -6.64 -15.15 -3.26
C CYS A 50 -5.24 -14.54 -3.22
N HIS A 51 -4.22 -15.34 -2.87
CA HIS A 51 -2.81 -14.93 -2.91
C HIS A 51 -2.35 -14.38 -4.28
N GLU A 52 -2.97 -14.80 -5.40
CA GLU A 52 -2.70 -14.23 -6.73
C GLU A 52 -3.11 -12.76 -6.83
N THR A 53 -4.22 -12.37 -6.22
CA THR A 53 -4.67 -10.97 -6.16
C THR A 53 -3.65 -10.13 -5.39
N VAL A 54 -3.13 -10.65 -4.28
CA VAL A 54 -2.05 -10.01 -3.52
C VAL A 54 -0.81 -9.81 -4.38
N ARG A 55 -0.42 -10.83 -5.15
CA ARG A 55 0.71 -10.76 -6.09
C ARG A 55 0.51 -9.71 -7.17
N LEU A 56 -0.71 -9.63 -7.72
CA LEU A 56 -1.07 -8.68 -8.77
C LEU A 56 -1.07 -7.24 -8.23
N TRP A 57 -1.57 -7.03 -7.01
CA TRP A 57 -1.47 -5.75 -6.31
C TRP A 57 -0.03 -5.36 -6.06
N TRP A 58 0.81 -6.28 -5.59
CA TRP A 58 2.22 -6.00 -5.38
C TRP A 58 2.89 -5.54 -6.68
N ASN A 59 2.71 -6.26 -7.79
CA ASN A 59 3.28 -5.87 -9.08
C ASN A 59 2.80 -4.50 -9.56
N ARG A 60 1.51 -4.18 -9.35
CA ARG A 60 0.91 -2.90 -9.77
C ARG A 60 1.33 -1.73 -8.89
N PHE A 61 1.38 -1.92 -7.58
CA PHE A 61 1.55 -0.85 -6.60
C PHE A 61 2.97 -0.72 -6.05
N ARG A 62 3.88 -1.66 -6.33
CA ARG A 62 5.27 -1.61 -5.87
C ARG A 62 5.96 -0.27 -6.14
N PRO A 63 5.84 0.37 -7.33
CA PRO A 63 6.44 1.69 -7.57
C PRO A 63 5.80 2.80 -6.72
N LEU A 64 4.48 2.74 -6.53
CA LEU A 64 3.73 3.71 -5.74
C LEU A 64 4.11 3.64 -4.26
N PHE A 65 4.14 2.43 -3.69
CA PHE A 65 4.56 2.21 -2.31
C PHE A 65 6.04 2.56 -2.10
N ALA A 66 6.93 2.19 -3.02
CA ALA A 66 8.34 2.56 -2.95
C ALA A 66 8.54 4.09 -2.95
N GLY A 67 7.80 4.80 -3.82
CA GLY A 67 7.80 6.26 -3.86
C GLY A 67 7.27 6.89 -2.57
N GLU A 68 6.21 6.33 -1.97
CA GLU A 68 5.66 6.83 -0.72
C GLU A 68 6.58 6.57 0.48
N VAL A 69 7.17 5.38 0.60
CA VAL A 69 8.15 5.04 1.63
C VAL A 69 9.37 5.97 1.53
N ARG A 70 9.89 6.20 0.31
CA ARG A 70 11.00 7.13 0.08
C ARG A 70 10.62 8.55 0.49
N ARG A 71 9.45 9.05 0.10
CA ARG A 71 8.96 10.38 0.51
C ARG A 71 8.86 10.51 2.03
N LYS A 72 8.29 9.52 2.71
CA LYS A 72 8.21 9.50 4.18
C LYS A 72 9.59 9.51 4.83
N ARG A 73 10.54 8.70 4.34
CA ARG A 73 11.94 8.70 4.82
C ARG A 73 12.61 10.06 4.63
N VAL A 74 12.50 10.66 3.45
CA VAL A 74 13.09 11.99 3.18
C VAL A 74 12.45 13.07 4.04
N SER A 75 11.12 13.05 4.19
CA SER A 75 10.41 13.98 5.06
C SER A 75 10.85 13.85 6.52
N HIS A 76 11.02 12.63 7.01
CA HIS A 76 11.51 12.39 8.37
C HIS A 76 12.95 12.90 8.55
N MET A 77 13.84 12.68 7.58
CA MET A 77 15.20 13.21 7.60
C MET A 77 15.26 14.75 7.53
N ARG A 78 14.38 15.39 6.74
CA ARG A 78 14.23 16.85 6.73
C ARG A 78 13.64 17.37 8.05
N GLY A 79 12.76 16.58 8.66
CA GLY A 79 12.22 16.78 9.99
C GLY A 79 13.34 16.91 11.03
N PHE A 80 14.23 15.93 11.08
CA PHE A 80 15.42 15.93 11.95
C PHE A 80 16.32 17.15 11.77
N ARG A 81 16.36 17.78 10.59
CA ARG A 81 17.19 18.97 10.33
C ARG A 81 16.62 20.28 10.89
N HIS A 82 15.34 20.34 11.25
CA HIS A 82 14.73 21.55 11.80
C HIS A 82 14.62 21.55 13.33
N TRP A 83 15.09 20.48 14.02
CA TRP A 83 15.17 20.45 15.49
C TRP A 83 16.44 21.18 15.95
N ARG A 84 16.42 22.52 15.82
CA ARG A 84 17.37 23.43 16.45
C ARG A 84 16.65 24.20 17.56
#